data_AF-A0A1G0Y992-F1
#
_entry.id   AF-A0A1G0Y992-F1
#
_cell.length_a   1.000
_cell.length_b   1.000
_cell.length_c   1.000
_cell.angle_alpha   90.00
_cell.angle_beta   90.00
_cell.angle_gamma   90.00
#
_symmetry.space_group_name_H-M   'P 1'
#
loop_
_entity.id
_entity.type
_entity.pdbx_description
1 polymer ?
#
loop_
_entity_poly.entity_id
_entity_poly.type
_entity_poly.pdbx_seq_one_letter_code
_entity_poly.pdbx_strand_id
1 'polypeptide(L)'
;MTPTTLTDARWILDSETNCYFCEGAWSTLHLNSLTATLNTPNKSYPSAPSISGKHLTQFDSAGALALIHCLDRLKINTDETPLTDFTKEQLDLIALVKTKKNGSKPIEITQNNHGFFYTLGKEAVNKLEQIDGLIVLIGDLADKLFLATTHWRHFRYPSILSNMGSAGVHALPILALLSFLIGVVLAYQMGLQLETYGASVFIAYLSSMAIFREFAPLITAIIVAGRTSSAFTAQIGSMKINEEIDALNTMGLSPTELLVVPKVIALLIMFPLIMFWSDLFSILGAMIMSKFMLGVGYLDFLSRVQETVRFKQLMLGLYKAPAFALLIALVGCFQGFRVEPNADSVGSQTTKSVVQALFLIIVTDAAYSIIYSWLDL
;
A
#
# COMPACT_ATOMS: atom_id res chain seq x y z
N MET A 1 52.92 5.16 16.32
CA MET A 1 52.54 3.74 16.37
C MET A 1 51.50 3.51 15.30
N THR A 2 51.90 2.87 14.20
CA THR A 2 51.04 2.52 13.06
C THR A 2 49.99 1.50 13.49
N PRO A 3 48.72 1.60 13.05
CA PRO A 3 47.73 0.57 13.34
C PRO A 3 48.16 -0.69 12.58
N THR A 4 48.46 -1.75 13.31
CA THR A 4 48.59 -3.10 12.76
C THR A 4 47.29 -3.41 12.03
N THR A 5 47.34 -3.54 10.72
CA THR A 5 46.24 -4.02 9.89
C THR A 5 45.83 -5.39 10.44
N LEU A 6 44.69 -5.46 11.13
CA LEU A 6 44.11 -6.72 11.58
C LEU A 6 43.80 -7.53 10.32
N THR A 7 44.49 -8.66 10.16
CA THR A 7 44.28 -9.60 9.07
C THR A 7 43.01 -10.40 9.31
N ASP A 8 42.24 -10.63 8.25
CA ASP A 8 41.00 -11.43 8.31
C ASP A 8 41.26 -12.86 8.82
N ALA A 9 40.24 -13.48 9.40
CA ALA A 9 40.34 -14.82 9.96
C ALA A 9 40.69 -15.84 8.87
N ARG A 10 41.72 -16.64 9.11
CA ARG A 10 42.16 -17.73 8.22
C ARG A 10 42.30 -19.03 8.98
N TRP A 11 42.01 -20.12 8.27
CA TRP A 11 42.16 -21.49 8.73
C TRP A 11 43.11 -22.21 7.78
N ILE A 12 44.33 -22.49 8.25
CA ILE A 12 45.40 -23.08 7.43
C ILE A 12 45.77 -24.45 7.99
N LEU A 13 45.86 -25.45 7.11
CA LEU A 13 46.39 -26.78 7.45
C LEU A 13 47.88 -26.82 7.09
N ASP A 14 48.71 -27.17 8.06
CA ASP A 14 50.08 -27.57 7.80
C ASP A 14 50.16 -29.10 7.62
N SER A 15 50.54 -29.54 6.43
CA SER A 15 50.61 -30.96 6.07
C SER A 15 51.81 -31.70 6.66
N GLU A 16 52.84 -30.98 7.14
CA GLU A 16 54.03 -31.61 7.73
C GLU A 16 53.85 -31.91 9.21
N THR A 17 53.16 -31.05 9.95
CA THR A 17 52.95 -31.16 11.41
C THR A 17 51.57 -31.69 11.81
N ASN A 18 50.69 -31.92 10.82
CA ASN A 18 49.30 -32.34 11.04
C ASN A 18 48.54 -31.40 12.01
N CYS A 19 48.81 -30.10 11.89
CA CYS A 19 48.28 -29.07 12.78
C CYS A 19 47.46 -28.03 12.00
N TYR A 20 46.32 -27.62 12.58
CA TYR A 20 45.51 -26.51 12.08
C TYR A 20 45.87 -25.21 12.81
N PHE A 21 46.23 -24.19 12.04
CA PHE A 21 46.51 -22.85 12.57
C PHE A 21 45.31 -21.93 12.41
N CYS A 22 44.89 -21.33 13.53
CA CYS A 22 43.95 -20.23 13.54
C CYS A 22 44.74 -18.92 13.45
N GLU A 23 44.68 -18.24 12.31
CA GLU A 23 45.41 -16.98 12.08
C GLU A 23 44.45 -15.79 11.99
N GLY A 24 44.91 -14.63 12.47
CA GLY A 24 44.22 -13.36 12.32
C GLY A 24 43.16 -13.08 13.38
N ALA A 25 42.24 -12.16 13.06
CA ALA A 25 41.19 -11.71 13.97
C ALA A 25 39.95 -12.59 13.86
N TRP A 26 39.76 -13.49 14.81
CA TRP A 26 38.57 -14.33 14.94
C TRP A 26 37.48 -13.57 15.72
N SER A 27 36.97 -12.52 15.09
CA SER A 27 35.89 -11.68 15.61
C SER A 27 34.75 -11.52 14.61
N THR A 28 33.56 -11.14 15.09
CA THR A 28 32.35 -10.93 14.27
C THR A 28 32.59 -10.14 12.97
N LEU A 29 33.46 -9.15 13.00
CA LEU A 29 33.77 -8.27 11.87
C LEU A 29 34.69 -8.90 10.81
N HIS A 30 35.47 -9.91 11.18
CA HIS A 30 36.56 -10.46 10.36
C HIS A 30 36.41 -11.96 10.02
N LEU A 31 35.23 -12.55 10.31
CA LEU A 31 34.91 -13.96 10.02
C LEU A 31 34.44 -14.23 8.58
N ASN A 32 34.23 -13.19 7.78
CA ASN A 32 33.59 -13.33 6.47
C ASN A 32 34.44 -14.17 5.48
N SER A 33 35.76 -14.02 5.52
CA SER A 33 36.74 -14.80 4.73
C SER A 33 36.77 -16.30 5.06
N LEU A 34 36.43 -16.66 6.30
CA LEU A 34 36.47 -18.03 6.80
C LEU A 34 35.36 -18.89 6.18
N THR A 35 34.19 -18.29 5.96
CA THR A 35 33.05 -18.98 5.32
C THR A 35 33.34 -19.38 3.87
N ALA A 36 34.10 -18.56 3.14
CA ALA A 36 34.51 -18.84 1.76
C ALA A 36 35.51 -20.01 1.67
N THR A 37 36.46 -20.11 2.60
CA THR A 37 37.46 -21.18 2.64
C THR A 37 36.87 -22.52 3.07
N LEU A 38 35.92 -22.52 4.01
CA LEU A 38 35.21 -23.72 4.47
C LEU A 38 34.21 -24.29 3.45
N ASN A 39 33.76 -23.51 2.47
CA ASN A 39 32.82 -23.95 1.44
C ASN A 39 33.48 -24.66 0.25
N THR A 40 34.80 -24.86 0.26
CA THR A 40 35.50 -25.63 -0.79
C THR A 40 35.39 -27.15 -0.51
N PRO A 41 34.77 -27.95 -1.39
CA PRO A 41 34.27 -29.28 -1.02
C PRO A 41 35.28 -30.43 -1.10
N ASN A 42 36.60 -30.19 -1.10
CA ASN A 42 37.52 -31.30 -1.43
C ASN A 42 38.95 -31.15 -0.89
N LYS A 43 39.15 -31.39 0.40
CA LYS A 43 40.46 -31.84 0.91
C LYS A 43 40.25 -33.04 1.84
N SER A 44 40.96 -34.14 1.57
CA SER A 44 41.00 -35.29 2.47
C SER A 44 41.64 -34.85 3.78
N TYR A 45 40.92 -34.99 4.89
CA TYR A 45 41.37 -34.49 6.18
C TYR A 45 42.07 -35.60 6.98
N PRO A 46 43.22 -35.30 7.60
CA PRO A 46 43.97 -36.28 8.39
C PRO A 46 43.25 -36.63 9.71
N SER A 47 43.45 -37.86 10.17
CA SER A 47 42.89 -38.38 11.43
C SER A 47 43.59 -37.74 12.63
N ALA A 48 42.83 -37.05 13.49
CA ALA A 48 43.27 -36.43 14.76
C ALA A 48 44.35 -35.32 14.66
N PRO A 49 44.02 -34.14 14.12
CA PRO A 49 44.92 -32.99 14.07
C PRO A 49 44.95 -32.21 15.39
N SER A 50 46.11 -31.63 15.74
CA SER A 50 46.20 -30.61 16.81
C SER A 50 45.76 -29.24 16.28
N ILE A 51 45.22 -28.38 17.13
CA ILE A 51 44.74 -27.04 16.74
C ILE A 51 45.53 -26.00 17.51
N SER A 52 46.25 -25.11 16.82
CA SER A 52 47.07 -24.06 17.44
C SER A 52 46.45 -22.67 17.28
N GLY A 53 46.36 -21.95 18.41
CA GLY A 53 45.92 -20.56 18.52
C GLY A 53 47.05 -19.52 18.44
N LYS A 54 48.30 -19.93 18.13
CA LYS A 54 49.51 -19.11 18.26
C LYS A 54 49.48 -17.78 17.48
N HIS A 55 48.74 -17.72 16.38
CA HIS A 55 48.67 -16.58 15.47
C HIS A 55 47.34 -15.81 15.54
N LEU A 56 46.58 -15.97 16.63
CA LEU A 56 45.36 -15.23 16.90
C LEU A 56 45.65 -13.81 17.37
N THR A 57 45.13 -12.81 16.66
CA THR A 57 45.24 -11.39 17.06
C THR A 57 44.05 -10.95 17.92
N GLN A 58 42.87 -11.54 17.69
CA GLN A 58 41.64 -11.27 18.44
C GLN A 58 40.76 -12.53 18.43
N PHE A 59 40.02 -12.79 19.50
CA PHE A 59 39.13 -13.96 19.62
C PHE A 59 37.91 -13.60 20.47
N ASP A 60 36.71 -13.65 19.90
CA ASP A 60 35.44 -13.37 20.59
C ASP A 60 34.48 -14.58 20.58
N SER A 61 33.28 -14.40 21.14
CA SER A 61 32.23 -15.44 21.18
C SER A 61 31.83 -15.96 19.79
N ALA A 62 31.88 -15.11 18.75
CA ALA A 62 31.61 -15.54 17.39
C ALA A 62 32.80 -16.31 16.80
N GLY A 63 34.04 -15.93 17.13
CA GLY A 63 35.26 -16.69 16.83
C GLY A 63 35.24 -18.10 17.41
N ALA A 64 34.88 -18.24 18.70
CA ALA A 64 34.72 -19.56 19.32
C ALA A 64 33.63 -20.40 18.66
N LEU A 65 32.50 -19.80 18.34
CA LEU A 65 31.40 -20.51 17.66
C LEU A 65 31.82 -20.95 16.25
N ALA A 66 32.53 -20.09 15.51
CA ALA A 66 33.09 -20.42 14.20
C ALA A 66 34.11 -21.58 14.29
N LEU A 67 34.97 -21.59 15.31
CA LEU A 67 35.96 -22.66 15.51
C LEU A 67 35.27 -24.00 15.76
N ILE A 68 34.25 -24.03 16.62
CA ILE A 68 33.47 -25.24 16.86
C ILE A 68 32.70 -25.65 15.59
N HIS A 69 32.17 -24.70 14.79
CA HIS A 69 31.55 -25.01 13.50
C HIS A 69 32.53 -25.62 12.49
N CYS A 70 33.79 -25.15 12.45
CA CYS A 70 34.83 -25.75 11.61
C CYS A 70 35.09 -27.21 12.02
N LEU A 71 35.22 -27.48 13.31
CA LEU A 71 35.52 -28.81 13.83
C LEU A 71 34.37 -29.79 13.61
N ASP A 72 33.13 -29.36 13.84
CA ASP A 72 31.94 -30.16 13.55
C ASP A 72 31.83 -30.51 12.07
N ARG A 73 32.10 -29.55 11.17
CA ARG A 73 32.05 -29.78 9.71
C ARG A 73 33.11 -30.77 9.24
N LEU A 74 34.27 -30.77 9.90
CA LEU A 74 35.36 -31.72 9.65
C LEU A 74 35.16 -33.06 10.36
N LYS A 75 34.07 -33.25 11.13
CA LYS A 75 33.81 -34.41 11.99
C LYS A 75 34.95 -34.70 12.98
N ILE A 76 35.66 -33.66 13.39
CA ILE A 76 36.76 -33.75 14.34
C ILE A 76 36.16 -33.59 15.74
N ASN A 77 36.35 -34.60 16.60
CA ASN A 77 35.81 -34.56 17.95
C ASN A 77 36.61 -33.57 18.79
N THR A 78 35.98 -32.48 19.23
CA THR A 78 36.64 -31.39 19.99
C THR A 78 37.25 -31.87 21.30
N ASP A 79 36.73 -32.96 21.88
CA ASP A 79 37.21 -33.52 23.15
C ASP A 79 38.47 -34.39 23.00
N GLU A 80 38.77 -34.84 21.79
CA GLU A 80 39.94 -35.71 21.51
C GLU A 80 41.10 -34.93 20.86
N THR A 81 40.86 -33.70 20.38
CA THR A 81 41.90 -32.86 19.77
C THR A 81 42.58 -31.94 20.77
N PRO A 82 43.91 -31.99 20.91
CA PRO A 82 44.64 -31.05 21.75
C PRO A 82 44.58 -29.64 21.14
N LEU A 83 43.99 -28.70 21.89
CA LEU A 83 44.03 -27.26 21.63
C LEU A 83 45.33 -26.71 22.23
N THR A 84 46.29 -26.32 21.39
CA THR A 84 47.58 -25.77 21.80
C THR A 84 47.62 -24.25 21.60
N ASP A 85 48.38 -23.53 22.42
CA ASP A 85 48.62 -22.08 22.27
C ASP A 85 47.38 -21.16 22.39
N PHE A 86 46.31 -21.61 23.04
CA PHE A 86 45.18 -20.75 23.43
C PHE A 86 45.39 -20.18 24.83
N THR A 87 45.00 -18.92 25.06
CA THR A 87 45.01 -18.35 26.41
C THR A 87 43.89 -18.95 27.26
N LYS A 88 44.04 -18.88 28.59
CA LYS A 88 43.04 -19.40 29.54
C LYS A 88 41.64 -18.80 29.30
N GLU A 89 41.57 -17.50 29.00
CA GLU A 89 40.33 -16.80 28.67
C GLU A 89 39.66 -17.33 27.39
N GLN A 90 40.45 -17.64 26.35
CA GLN A 90 39.92 -18.20 25.10
C GLN A 90 39.40 -19.63 25.31
N LEU A 91 40.09 -20.44 26.10
CA LEU A 91 39.65 -21.80 26.45
C LEU A 91 38.34 -21.79 27.25
N ASP A 92 38.23 -20.90 28.25
CA ASP A 92 37.00 -20.74 29.03
C ASP A 92 35.82 -20.30 28.15
N LEU A 93 36.08 -19.41 27.18
CA LEU A 93 35.08 -18.92 26.24
C LEU A 93 34.64 -20.01 25.24
N ILE A 94 35.55 -20.85 24.76
CA ILE A 94 35.22 -22.04 23.94
C ILE A 94 34.36 -23.02 24.73
N ALA A 95 34.71 -23.30 26.00
CA ALA A 95 33.93 -24.18 26.86
C ALA A 95 32.51 -23.65 27.14
N LEU A 96 32.38 -22.32 27.32
CA LEU A 96 31.09 -21.65 27.51
C LEU A 96 30.21 -21.71 26.25
N VAL A 97 30.78 -21.52 25.07
CA VAL A 97 30.03 -21.65 23.82
C VAL A 97 29.63 -23.11 23.58
N LYS A 98 30.51 -24.08 23.87
CA LYS A 98 30.22 -25.52 23.73
C LYS A 98 29.05 -25.96 24.61
N THR A 99 29.02 -25.52 25.87
CA THR A 99 27.91 -25.82 26.80
C THR A 99 26.58 -25.22 26.34
N LYS A 100 26.57 -24.03 25.74
CA LYS A 100 25.34 -23.40 25.23
C LYS A 100 24.89 -23.89 23.86
N LYS A 101 25.81 -24.34 23.00
CA LYS A 101 25.50 -24.80 21.63
C LYS A 101 24.58 -26.02 21.60
N ASN A 102 24.71 -26.94 22.55
CA ASN A 102 23.84 -28.12 22.64
C ASN A 102 22.35 -27.79 22.87
N GLY A 103 22.01 -26.55 23.25
CA GLY A 103 20.62 -26.08 23.41
C GLY A 103 20.00 -25.42 22.17
N SER A 104 20.80 -25.03 21.18
CA SER A 104 20.34 -24.18 20.07
C SER A 104 20.63 -24.85 18.73
N LYS A 105 19.63 -25.54 18.17
CA LYS A 105 19.68 -25.92 16.75
C LYS A 105 19.72 -24.64 15.91
N PRO A 106 20.61 -24.54 14.90
CA PRO A 106 20.56 -23.45 13.95
C PRO A 106 19.14 -23.37 13.37
N ILE A 107 18.53 -22.20 13.39
CA ILE A 107 17.27 -21.99 12.67
C ILE A 107 17.65 -22.11 11.20
N GLU A 108 17.30 -23.23 10.57
CA GLU A 108 17.40 -23.39 9.13
C GLU A 108 16.49 -22.32 8.52
N ILE A 109 17.08 -21.25 7.98
CA ILE A 109 16.36 -20.32 7.12
C ILE A 109 16.13 -21.10 5.83
N THR A 110 15.06 -21.90 5.78
CA THR A 110 14.59 -22.49 4.54
C THR A 110 14.25 -21.32 3.63
N GLN A 111 15.12 -21.05 2.66
CA GLN A 111 14.78 -20.26 1.49
C GLN A 111 13.75 -21.08 0.72
N ASN A 112 12.50 -21.05 1.18
CA ASN A 112 11.41 -21.64 0.45
C ASN A 112 11.23 -20.79 -0.81
N ASN A 113 11.75 -21.30 -1.93
CA ASN A 113 11.34 -20.89 -3.26
C ASN A 113 9.88 -21.31 -3.43
N HIS A 114 8.99 -20.51 -2.87
CA HIS A 114 7.57 -20.68 -3.01
C HIS A 114 7.23 -20.50 -4.50
N GLY A 115 6.65 -21.53 -5.11
CA GLY A 115 6.16 -21.45 -6.48
C GLY A 115 5.10 -20.35 -6.63
N PHE A 116 4.93 -19.84 -7.85
CA PHE A 116 3.96 -18.79 -8.18
C PHE A 116 2.57 -19.02 -7.56
N PHE A 117 2.05 -20.25 -7.63
CA PHE A 117 0.75 -20.62 -7.07
C PHE A 117 0.67 -20.51 -5.54
N TYR A 118 1.76 -20.81 -4.83
CA TYR A 118 1.80 -20.63 -3.38
C TYR A 118 1.75 -19.15 -3.03
N THR A 119 2.54 -18.32 -3.71
CA THR A 119 2.55 -16.87 -3.46
C THR A 119 1.19 -16.26 -3.76
N LEU A 120 0.56 -16.66 -4.87
CA LEU A 120 -0.79 -16.24 -5.22
C LEU A 120 -1.82 -16.70 -4.17
N GLY A 121 -1.75 -17.96 -3.73
CA GLY A 121 -2.64 -18.51 -2.71
C GLY A 121 -2.49 -17.82 -1.36
N LYS A 122 -1.25 -17.62 -0.89
CA LYS A 122 -0.96 -16.90 0.36
C LYS A 122 -1.47 -15.46 0.29
N GLU A 123 -1.26 -14.79 -0.83
CA GLU A 123 -1.71 -13.41 -1.00
C GLU A 123 -3.25 -13.30 -1.07
N ALA A 124 -3.91 -14.30 -1.67
CA ALA A 124 -5.37 -14.38 -1.66
C ALA A 124 -5.93 -14.59 -0.25
N VAL A 125 -5.33 -15.49 0.54
CA VAL A 125 -5.71 -15.73 1.94
C VAL A 125 -5.52 -14.46 2.78
N ASN A 126 -4.36 -13.82 2.66
CA ASN A 126 -4.09 -12.55 3.35
C ASN A 126 -5.12 -11.47 2.99
N LYS A 127 -5.60 -11.42 1.74
CA LYS A 127 -6.66 -10.49 1.33
C LYS A 127 -8.03 -10.86 1.88
N LEU A 128 -8.35 -12.15 1.97
CA LEU A 128 -9.61 -12.61 2.57
C LEU A 128 -9.69 -12.24 4.05
N GLU A 129 -8.61 -12.40 4.80
CA GLU A 129 -8.55 -11.97 6.21
C GLU A 129 -8.76 -10.45 6.36
N GLN A 130 -8.32 -9.65 5.38
CA GLN A 130 -8.53 -8.20 5.40
C GLN A 130 -9.99 -7.79 5.21
N ILE A 131 -10.82 -8.65 4.61
CA ILE A 131 -12.25 -8.38 4.42
C ILE A 131 -12.94 -8.28 5.78
N ASP A 132 -12.53 -9.07 6.76
CA ASP A 132 -13.10 -9.02 8.10
C ASP A 132 -12.94 -7.64 8.75
N GLY A 133 -11.72 -7.07 8.68
CA GLY A 133 -11.47 -5.71 9.17
C GLY A 133 -12.27 -4.64 8.44
N LEU A 134 -12.55 -4.82 7.14
CA LEU A 134 -13.40 -3.91 6.38
C LEU A 134 -14.86 -4.03 6.80
N ILE A 135 -15.36 -5.26 7.03
CA ILE A 135 -16.72 -5.52 7.51
C ILE A 135 -16.91 -4.89 8.89
N VAL A 136 -15.95 -5.06 9.81
CA VAL A 136 -15.98 -4.45 11.14
C VAL A 136 -16.03 -2.92 11.03
N LEU A 137 -15.21 -2.31 10.16
CA LEU A 137 -15.23 -0.85 9.96
C LEU A 137 -16.57 -0.37 9.40
N ILE A 138 -17.15 -1.11 8.43
CA ILE A 138 -18.47 -0.79 7.87
C ILE A 138 -19.56 -0.90 8.94
N GLY A 139 -19.52 -1.96 9.76
CA GLY A 139 -20.46 -2.17 10.85
C GLY A 139 -20.40 -1.04 11.89
N ASP A 140 -19.20 -0.71 12.38
CA ASP A 140 -19.01 0.38 13.34
C ASP A 140 -19.40 1.73 12.73
N LEU A 141 -19.07 1.98 11.45
CA LEU A 141 -19.52 3.19 10.75
C LEU A 141 -21.05 3.27 10.66
N ALA A 142 -21.72 2.16 10.32
CA ALA A 142 -23.16 2.11 10.19
C ALA A 142 -23.84 2.39 11.54
N ASP A 143 -23.37 1.77 12.62
CA ASP A 143 -23.86 2.02 13.98
C ASP A 143 -23.67 3.49 14.38
N LYS A 144 -22.49 4.05 14.13
CA LYS A 144 -22.17 5.44 14.45
C LYS A 144 -22.96 6.44 13.61
N LEU A 145 -23.17 6.17 12.31
CA LEU A 145 -24.03 6.99 11.45
C LEU A 145 -25.49 6.92 11.89
N PHE A 146 -25.98 5.73 12.27
CA PHE A 146 -27.35 5.58 12.77
C PHE A 146 -27.54 6.37 14.08
N LEU A 147 -26.61 6.24 15.02
CA LEU A 147 -26.61 7.05 16.24
C LEU A 147 -26.47 8.55 15.95
N ALA A 148 -25.71 8.92 14.92
CA ALA A 148 -25.53 10.30 14.48
C ALA A 148 -26.84 10.95 14.02
N THR A 149 -27.71 10.20 13.35
CA THR A 149 -29.04 10.70 12.96
C THR A 149 -29.92 11.00 14.17
N THR A 150 -29.68 10.34 15.31
CA THR A 150 -30.47 10.51 16.54
C THR A 150 -29.87 11.57 17.49
N HIS A 151 -28.54 11.68 17.57
CA HIS A 151 -27.82 12.59 18.49
C HIS A 151 -26.83 13.51 17.76
N TRP A 152 -27.33 14.35 16.86
CA TRP A 152 -26.53 15.24 16.00
C TRP A 152 -25.59 16.20 16.75
N ARG A 153 -25.85 16.45 18.05
CA ARG A 153 -25.13 17.40 18.91
C ARG A 153 -23.74 16.94 19.36
N HIS A 154 -23.38 15.67 19.16
CA HIS A 154 -22.04 15.13 19.47
C HIS A 154 -21.02 15.34 18.34
N PHE A 155 -21.44 15.81 17.15
CA PHE A 155 -20.52 15.99 16.03
C PHE A 155 -19.73 17.30 16.12
N ARG A 156 -18.40 17.20 15.95
CA ARG A 156 -17.52 18.36 15.81
C ARG A 156 -17.72 18.99 14.43
N TYR A 157 -18.72 19.87 14.30
CA TYR A 157 -18.99 20.68 13.10
C TYR A 157 -17.73 21.32 12.47
N PRO A 158 -16.75 21.83 13.23
CA PRO A 158 -15.52 22.37 12.64
C PRO A 158 -14.72 21.35 11.83
N SER A 159 -14.70 20.08 12.27
CA SER A 159 -14.02 19.00 11.55
C SER A 159 -14.73 18.69 10.23
N ILE A 160 -16.06 18.66 10.23
CA ILE A 160 -16.85 18.44 9.01
C ILE A 160 -16.59 19.57 8.00
N LEU A 161 -16.67 20.83 8.43
CA LEU A 161 -16.42 21.99 7.56
C LEU A 161 -15.01 21.99 6.98
N SER A 162 -14.00 21.66 7.80
CA SER A 162 -12.61 21.56 7.33
C SER A 162 -12.46 20.48 6.25
N ASN A 163 -13.06 19.30 6.47
CA ASN A 163 -13.06 18.23 5.48
C ASN A 163 -13.85 18.61 4.21
N MET A 164 -14.97 19.35 4.31
CA MET A 164 -15.73 19.84 3.15
C MET A 164 -14.89 20.79 2.29
N GLY A 165 -14.17 21.72 2.93
CA GLY A 165 -13.24 22.62 2.25
C GLY A 165 -12.17 21.84 1.52
N SER A 166 -11.40 21.01 2.25
CA SER A 166 -10.28 20.23 1.74
C SER A 166 -10.67 19.26 0.62
N ALA A 167 -11.68 18.43 0.86
CA ALA A 167 -12.12 17.38 -0.07
C ALA A 167 -12.89 17.95 -1.26
N GLY A 168 -13.69 18.99 -1.06
CA GLY A 168 -14.59 19.51 -2.09
C GLY A 168 -14.13 20.80 -2.76
N VAL A 169 -14.05 21.90 -2.02
CA VAL A 169 -13.78 23.23 -2.60
C VAL A 169 -12.44 23.27 -3.35
N HIS A 170 -11.40 22.70 -2.75
CA HIS A 170 -10.09 22.64 -3.39
C HIS A 170 -10.03 21.68 -4.61
N ALA A 171 -11.03 20.82 -4.84
CA ALA A 171 -11.11 19.94 -6.01
C ALA A 171 -11.75 20.65 -7.22
N LEU A 172 -12.56 21.69 -7.00
CA LEU A 172 -13.38 22.33 -8.04
C LEU A 172 -12.60 22.80 -9.28
N PRO A 173 -11.40 23.41 -9.18
CA PRO A 173 -10.69 23.90 -10.37
C PRO A 173 -10.19 22.77 -11.28
N ILE A 174 -9.64 21.71 -10.68
CA ILE A 174 -9.13 20.55 -11.42
C ILE A 174 -10.29 19.80 -12.07
N LEU A 175 -11.41 19.67 -11.35
CA LEU A 175 -12.62 19.04 -11.88
C LEU A 175 -13.24 19.85 -13.01
N ALA A 176 -13.35 21.17 -12.89
CA ALA A 176 -13.85 22.02 -13.98
C ALA A 176 -13.03 21.83 -15.26
N LEU A 177 -11.70 21.88 -15.15
CA LEU A 177 -10.80 21.74 -16.29
C LEU A 177 -10.91 20.35 -16.94
N LEU A 178 -10.80 19.28 -16.16
CA LEU A 178 -10.82 17.92 -16.69
C LEU A 178 -12.19 17.55 -17.27
N SER A 179 -13.27 17.94 -16.60
CA SER A 179 -14.63 17.64 -17.05
C SER A 179 -14.97 18.42 -18.32
N PHE A 180 -14.53 19.67 -18.43
CA PHE A 180 -14.59 20.44 -19.67
C PHE A 180 -13.89 19.74 -20.84
N LEU A 181 -12.64 19.31 -20.64
CA LEU A 181 -11.88 18.62 -21.69
C LEU A 181 -12.54 17.32 -22.12
N ILE A 182 -13.10 16.56 -21.17
CA ILE A 182 -13.83 15.35 -21.49
C ILE A 182 -15.09 15.66 -22.30
N GLY A 183 -15.84 16.70 -21.92
CA GLY A 183 -17.00 17.16 -22.69
C GLY A 183 -16.66 17.48 -24.15
N VAL A 184 -15.52 18.16 -24.37
CA VAL A 184 -14.99 18.42 -25.72
C VAL A 184 -14.68 17.12 -26.46
N VAL A 185 -13.94 16.20 -25.84
CA VAL A 185 -13.54 14.93 -26.47
C VAL A 185 -14.75 14.06 -26.81
N LEU A 186 -15.74 13.97 -25.90
CA LEU A 186 -16.96 13.20 -26.12
C LEU A 186 -17.80 13.80 -27.26
N ALA A 187 -18.02 15.12 -27.27
CA ALA A 187 -18.76 15.75 -28.35
C ALA A 187 -18.06 15.59 -29.70
N TYR A 188 -16.72 15.63 -29.73
CA TYR A 188 -15.96 15.37 -30.95
C TYR A 188 -16.16 13.93 -31.46
N GLN A 189 -16.01 12.92 -30.59
CA GLN A 189 -16.18 11.52 -30.97
C GLN A 189 -17.60 11.21 -31.43
N MET A 190 -18.61 11.69 -30.68
CA MET A 190 -20.01 11.50 -31.05
C MET A 190 -20.35 12.25 -32.34
N GLY A 191 -19.83 13.47 -32.50
CA GLY A 191 -20.02 14.28 -33.69
C GLY A 191 -19.51 13.61 -34.95
N LEU A 192 -18.32 12.99 -34.90
CA LEU A 192 -17.75 12.25 -36.05
C LEU A 192 -18.68 11.13 -36.49
N GLN A 193 -19.24 10.40 -35.52
CA GLN A 193 -20.20 9.35 -35.82
C GLN A 193 -21.49 9.92 -36.41
N LEU A 194 -22.06 10.97 -35.82
CA LEU A 194 -23.32 11.59 -36.26
C LEU A 194 -23.25 12.21 -37.66
N GLU A 195 -22.10 12.79 -38.01
CA GLU A 195 -21.86 13.38 -39.32
C GLU A 195 -21.99 12.32 -40.43
N THR A 196 -21.46 11.11 -40.21
CA THR A 196 -21.56 10.02 -41.19
C THR A 196 -23.00 9.56 -41.46
N TYR A 197 -23.91 9.75 -40.51
CA TYR A 197 -25.34 9.43 -40.65
C TYR A 197 -26.21 10.64 -41.04
N GLY A 198 -25.61 11.82 -41.25
CA GLY A 198 -26.35 13.05 -41.53
C GLY A 198 -27.23 13.52 -40.36
N ALA A 199 -26.91 13.08 -39.14
CA ALA A 199 -27.73 13.23 -37.94
C ALA A 199 -27.15 14.27 -36.95
N SER A 200 -26.38 15.26 -37.43
CA SER A 200 -25.65 16.26 -36.64
C SER A 200 -26.48 16.97 -35.56
N VAL A 201 -27.77 17.11 -35.84
CA VAL A 201 -28.82 17.68 -35.01
C VAL A 201 -29.00 16.94 -33.65
N PHE A 202 -28.64 15.65 -33.57
CA PHE A 202 -28.75 14.83 -32.35
C PHE A 202 -27.50 14.87 -31.46
N ILE A 203 -26.46 15.64 -31.82
CA ILE A 203 -25.24 15.74 -30.99
C ILE A 203 -25.53 16.21 -29.57
N ALA A 204 -26.41 17.20 -29.41
CA ALA A 204 -26.80 17.73 -28.11
C ALA A 204 -27.52 16.68 -27.26
N TYR A 205 -28.41 15.90 -27.88
CA TYR A 205 -29.13 14.82 -27.21
C TYR A 205 -28.16 13.73 -26.71
N LEU A 206 -27.34 13.19 -27.63
CA LEU A 206 -26.47 12.06 -27.29
C LEU A 206 -25.35 12.46 -26.32
N SER A 207 -24.71 13.61 -26.52
CA SER A 207 -23.64 14.07 -25.64
C SER A 207 -24.16 14.37 -24.24
N SER A 208 -25.28 15.09 -24.11
CA SER A 208 -25.84 15.42 -22.79
C SER A 208 -26.32 14.17 -22.04
N MET A 209 -27.02 13.24 -22.72
CA MET A 209 -27.44 11.98 -22.13
C MET A 209 -26.25 11.18 -21.59
N ALA A 210 -25.18 11.05 -22.37
CA ALA A 210 -23.98 10.32 -21.97
C ALA A 210 -23.25 10.99 -20.79
N ILE A 211 -23.12 12.32 -20.82
CA ILE A 211 -22.45 13.12 -19.79
C ILE A 211 -23.16 12.96 -18.45
N PHE A 212 -24.46 13.29 -18.37
CA PHE A 212 -25.19 13.30 -17.10
C PHE A 212 -25.40 11.90 -16.49
N ARG A 213 -25.51 10.87 -17.33
CA ARG A 213 -25.83 9.50 -16.87
C ARG A 213 -24.60 8.74 -16.39
N GLU A 214 -23.49 8.86 -17.11
CA GLU A 214 -22.34 7.97 -16.93
C GLU A 214 -21.04 8.76 -16.75
N PHE A 215 -20.67 9.59 -17.73
CA PHE A 215 -19.29 10.11 -17.79
C PHE A 215 -18.96 11.12 -16.69
N ALA A 216 -19.82 12.10 -16.42
CA ALA A 216 -19.52 13.11 -15.42
C ALA A 216 -19.53 12.55 -13.98
N PRO A 217 -20.49 11.71 -13.56
CA PRO A 217 -20.41 11.02 -12.27
C PRO A 217 -19.15 10.15 -12.12
N LEU A 218 -18.83 9.34 -13.13
CA LEU A 218 -17.69 8.42 -13.10
C LEU A 218 -16.35 9.17 -13.02
N ILE A 219 -16.15 10.21 -13.84
CA ILE A 219 -14.90 10.98 -13.86
C ILE A 219 -14.71 11.77 -12.57
N THR A 220 -15.79 12.35 -12.05
CA THR A 220 -15.77 13.03 -10.75
C THR A 220 -15.35 12.04 -9.66
N ALA A 221 -15.93 10.84 -9.65
CA ALA A 221 -15.57 9.80 -8.69
C ALA A 221 -14.10 9.38 -8.81
N ILE A 222 -13.58 9.18 -10.02
CA ILE A 222 -12.18 8.81 -10.27
C ILE A 222 -11.21 9.87 -9.74
N ILE A 223 -11.46 11.14 -10.06
CA ILE A 223 -10.58 12.25 -9.66
C ILE A 223 -10.62 12.45 -8.14
N VAL A 224 -11.82 12.43 -7.56
CA VAL A 224 -11.99 12.58 -6.11
C VAL A 224 -11.42 11.36 -5.36
N ALA A 225 -11.54 10.15 -5.89
CA ALA A 225 -10.88 8.97 -5.32
C ALA A 225 -9.36 9.14 -5.30
N GLY A 226 -8.76 9.55 -6.41
CA GLY A 226 -7.31 9.79 -6.48
C GLY A 226 -6.83 10.82 -5.45
N ARG A 227 -7.50 11.97 -5.36
CA ARG A 227 -7.10 13.08 -4.50
C ARG A 227 -7.48 12.87 -3.04
N THR A 228 -8.77 12.64 -2.79
CA THR A 228 -9.35 12.66 -1.44
C THR A 228 -9.12 11.35 -0.70
N SER A 229 -9.20 10.19 -1.38
CA SER A 229 -8.91 8.90 -0.74
C SER A 229 -7.46 8.82 -0.28
N SER A 230 -6.52 9.26 -1.13
CA SER A 230 -5.09 9.37 -0.78
C SER A 230 -4.86 10.32 0.37
N ALA A 231 -5.47 11.51 0.34
CA ALA A 231 -5.33 12.49 1.41
C ALA A 231 -5.84 11.96 2.76
N PHE A 232 -6.97 11.26 2.77
CA PHE A 232 -7.51 10.64 3.98
C PHE A 232 -6.62 9.51 4.48
N THR A 233 -6.10 8.68 3.57
CA THR A 233 -5.14 7.61 3.90
C THR A 233 -3.88 8.18 4.54
N ALA A 234 -3.31 9.23 3.94
CA ALA A 234 -2.10 9.88 4.44
C ALA A 234 -2.33 10.57 5.80
N GLN A 235 -3.47 11.24 5.98
CA GLN A 235 -3.82 11.90 7.24
C GLN A 235 -3.97 10.88 8.38
N ILE A 236 -4.81 9.86 8.20
CA ILE A 236 -5.00 8.81 9.21
C ILE A 236 -3.70 8.03 9.44
N GLY A 237 -2.96 7.74 8.37
CA GLY A 237 -1.66 7.09 8.44
C GLY A 237 -0.63 7.88 9.26
N SER A 238 -0.54 9.18 9.06
CA SER A 238 0.35 10.06 9.86
C SER A 238 -0.07 10.07 11.33
N MET A 239 -1.38 10.17 11.61
CA MET A 239 -1.90 10.12 12.98
C MET A 239 -1.60 8.77 13.65
N LYS A 240 -1.62 7.68 12.88
CA LYS A 240 -1.26 6.36 13.37
C LYS A 240 0.23 6.25 13.72
N ILE A 241 1.10 6.77 12.85
CA ILE A 241 2.56 6.76 13.08
C ILE A 241 2.94 7.62 14.28
N ASN A 242 2.22 8.72 14.51
CA ASN A 242 2.43 9.61 15.66
C ASN A 242 1.72 9.13 16.95
N GLU A 243 1.18 7.90 16.97
CA GLU A 243 0.45 7.32 18.11
C GLU A 243 -0.79 8.13 18.55
N GLU A 244 -1.28 9.06 17.73
CA GLU A 244 -2.46 9.88 18.05
C GLU A 244 -3.73 9.03 18.12
N ILE A 245 -3.82 7.98 17.29
CA ILE A 245 -4.95 7.03 17.29
C ILE A 245 -4.95 6.18 18.56
N ASP A 246 -3.77 5.76 19.03
CA ASP A 246 -3.63 4.96 20.24
C ASP A 246 -3.90 5.80 21.50
N ALA A 247 -3.54 7.08 21.46
CA ALA A 247 -3.93 8.06 22.48
C ALA A 247 -5.45 8.20 22.58
N LEU A 248 -6.17 8.30 21.45
CA LEU A 248 -7.65 8.35 21.43
C LEU A 248 -8.27 7.09 22.06
N ASN A 249 -7.77 5.91 21.69
CA ASN A 249 -8.22 4.64 22.27
C ASN A 249 -8.00 4.59 23.79
N THR A 250 -6.85 5.09 24.26
CA THR A 250 -6.52 5.16 25.70
C THR A 250 -7.43 6.12 26.46
N MET A 251 -7.90 7.19 25.82
CA MET A 251 -8.89 8.13 26.37
C MET A 251 -10.32 7.57 26.36
N GLY A 252 -10.55 6.35 25.86
CA GLY A 252 -11.88 5.76 25.71
C GLY A 252 -12.71 6.37 24.59
N LEU A 253 -12.07 7.08 23.65
CA LEU A 253 -12.71 7.72 22.52
C LEU A 253 -12.61 6.84 21.27
N SER A 254 -13.70 6.66 20.53
CA SER A 254 -13.67 5.84 19.31
C SER A 254 -13.05 6.60 18.12
N PRO A 255 -11.96 6.11 17.50
CA PRO A 255 -11.32 6.79 16.38
C PRO A 255 -12.21 6.88 15.14
N THR A 256 -13.09 5.89 14.95
CA THR A 256 -14.06 5.84 13.86
C THR A 256 -15.04 7.01 13.92
N GLU A 257 -15.61 7.27 15.10
CA GLU A 257 -16.55 8.38 15.33
C GLU A 257 -15.88 9.76 15.16
N LEU A 258 -14.64 9.91 15.64
CA LEU A 258 -13.93 11.19 15.62
C LEU A 258 -13.24 11.51 14.28
N LEU A 259 -12.79 10.50 13.55
CA LEU A 259 -11.97 10.67 12.34
C LEU A 259 -12.73 10.30 11.07
N VAL A 260 -13.44 9.17 11.05
CA VAL A 260 -14.07 8.62 9.83
C VAL A 260 -15.42 9.27 9.57
N VAL A 261 -16.28 9.35 10.58
CA VAL A 261 -17.65 9.88 10.40
C VAL A 261 -17.65 11.33 9.86
N PRO A 262 -16.83 12.28 10.34
CA PRO A 262 -16.80 13.63 9.78
C PRO A 262 -16.37 13.66 8.30
N LYS A 263 -15.48 12.75 7.89
CA LYS A 263 -15.02 12.61 6.50
C LYS A 263 -16.12 12.06 5.61
N VAL A 264 -16.83 11.04 6.07
CA VAL A 264 -17.98 10.45 5.35
C VAL A 264 -19.09 11.48 5.19
N ILE A 265 -19.49 12.18 6.25
CA ILE A 265 -20.54 13.21 6.18
C ILE A 265 -20.12 14.35 5.25
N ALA A 266 -18.86 14.83 5.36
CA ALA A 266 -18.35 15.88 4.49
C ALA A 266 -18.42 15.48 3.01
N LEU A 267 -18.03 14.25 2.67
CA LEU A 267 -18.13 13.75 1.29
C LEU A 267 -19.57 13.50 0.86
N LEU A 268 -20.44 12.94 1.70
CA LEU A 268 -21.85 12.74 1.36
C LEU A 268 -22.56 14.04 0.97
N ILE A 269 -22.22 15.14 1.65
CA ILE A 269 -22.76 16.46 1.34
C ILE A 269 -22.07 17.06 0.11
N MET A 270 -20.74 17.06 0.06
CA MET A 270 -20.00 17.76 -1.01
C MET A 270 -20.05 17.04 -2.36
N PHE A 271 -20.07 15.71 -2.38
CA PHE A 271 -19.92 14.94 -3.60
C PHE A 271 -21.04 15.19 -4.64
N PRO A 272 -22.34 15.26 -4.26
CA PRO A 272 -23.40 15.71 -5.16
C PRO A 272 -23.16 17.10 -5.76
N LEU A 273 -22.69 18.07 -4.96
CA LEU A 273 -22.42 19.43 -5.42
C LEU A 273 -21.26 19.46 -6.43
N ILE A 274 -20.23 18.68 -6.16
CA ILE A 274 -19.05 18.57 -7.01
C ILE A 274 -19.37 17.89 -8.34
N MET A 275 -20.24 16.87 -8.35
CA MET A 275 -20.70 16.26 -9.61
C MET A 275 -21.53 17.22 -10.44
N PHE A 276 -22.45 17.97 -9.82
CA PHE A 276 -23.20 18.99 -10.53
C PHE A 276 -22.27 20.04 -11.16
N TRP A 277 -21.19 20.41 -10.46
CA TRP A 277 -20.15 21.28 -11.00
C TRP A 277 -19.44 20.64 -12.21
N SER A 278 -19.09 19.35 -12.13
CA SER A 278 -18.49 18.59 -13.23
C SER A 278 -19.41 18.49 -14.46
N ASP A 279 -20.71 18.23 -14.25
CA ASP A 279 -21.73 18.19 -15.30
C ASP A 279 -21.78 19.52 -16.08
N LEU A 280 -21.81 20.64 -15.35
CA LEU A 280 -21.88 21.97 -15.96
C LEU A 280 -20.70 22.22 -16.90
N PHE A 281 -19.47 21.96 -16.44
CA PHE A 281 -18.27 22.17 -17.26
C PHE A 281 -18.18 21.18 -18.43
N SER A 282 -18.61 19.93 -18.24
CA SER A 282 -18.68 18.94 -19.31
C SER A 282 -19.64 19.37 -20.42
N ILE A 283 -20.82 19.85 -20.07
CA ILE A 283 -21.79 20.36 -21.04
C ILE A 283 -21.27 21.62 -21.75
N LEU A 284 -20.59 22.51 -21.05
CA LEU A 284 -19.95 23.67 -21.67
C LEU A 284 -18.90 23.25 -22.71
N GLY A 285 -18.07 22.25 -22.39
CA GLY A 285 -17.10 21.68 -23.34
C GLY A 285 -17.77 21.07 -24.56
N ALA A 286 -18.82 20.27 -24.35
CA ALA A 286 -19.58 19.63 -25.42
C ALA A 286 -20.27 20.66 -26.33
N MET A 287 -20.82 21.73 -25.76
CA MET A 287 -21.48 22.81 -26.48
C MET A 287 -20.50 23.56 -27.39
N ILE A 288 -19.31 23.92 -26.88
CA ILE A 288 -18.28 24.60 -27.66
C ILE A 288 -17.84 23.73 -28.83
N MET A 289 -17.56 22.44 -28.57
CA MET A 289 -17.10 21.54 -29.62
C MET A 289 -18.17 21.27 -30.69
N SER A 290 -19.43 21.13 -30.28
CA SER A 290 -20.55 20.91 -31.20
C SER A 290 -20.72 22.07 -32.20
N LYS A 291 -20.48 23.31 -31.75
CA LYS A 291 -20.51 24.47 -32.65
C LYS A 291 -19.36 24.46 -33.65
N PHE A 292 -18.14 24.20 -33.18
CA PHE A 292 -16.96 24.21 -34.07
C PHE A 292 -16.98 23.08 -35.09
N MET A 293 -17.49 21.91 -34.70
CA MET A 293 -17.49 20.73 -35.56
C MET A 293 -18.66 20.68 -36.53
N LEU A 294 -19.89 20.89 -36.02
CA LEU A 294 -21.13 20.63 -36.79
C LEU A 294 -21.95 21.90 -37.05
N GLY A 295 -21.45 23.07 -36.64
CA GLY A 295 -22.14 24.35 -36.83
C GLY A 295 -23.40 24.53 -35.99
N VAL A 296 -23.64 23.70 -34.97
CA VAL A 296 -24.82 23.79 -34.10
C VAL A 296 -24.72 25.05 -33.23
N GLY A 297 -25.73 25.92 -33.29
CA GLY A 297 -25.79 27.13 -32.48
C GLY A 297 -25.85 26.85 -30.98
N TYR A 298 -25.30 27.75 -30.15
CA TYR A 298 -25.31 27.59 -28.70
C TYR A 298 -26.72 27.52 -28.11
N LEU A 299 -27.64 28.34 -28.63
CA LEU A 299 -29.04 28.35 -28.19
C LEU A 299 -29.77 27.07 -28.60
N ASP A 300 -29.51 26.57 -29.80
CA ASP A 300 -30.10 25.31 -30.29
C ASP A 300 -29.57 24.10 -29.51
N PHE A 301 -28.29 24.13 -29.12
CA PHE A 301 -27.73 23.10 -28.26
C PHE A 301 -28.42 23.13 -26.89
N LEU A 302 -28.54 24.31 -26.28
CA LEU A 302 -29.11 24.44 -24.94
C LEU A 302 -30.61 24.08 -24.89
N SER A 303 -31.40 24.46 -25.90
CA SER A 303 -32.81 24.08 -26.00
C SER A 303 -32.96 22.56 -26.08
N ARG A 304 -32.13 21.89 -26.90
CA ARG A 304 -32.10 20.43 -27.01
C ARG A 304 -31.68 19.75 -25.71
N VAL A 305 -30.69 20.29 -25.01
CA VAL A 305 -30.30 19.78 -23.69
C VAL A 305 -31.47 19.88 -22.72
N GLN A 306 -32.23 20.97 -22.71
CA GLN A 306 -33.42 21.12 -21.86
C GLN A 306 -34.53 20.12 -22.20
N GLU A 307 -34.75 19.83 -23.48
CA GLU A 307 -35.74 18.85 -23.93
C GLU A 307 -35.31 17.40 -23.61
N THR A 308 -34.01 17.12 -23.71
CA THR A 308 -33.42 15.79 -23.52
C THR A 308 -33.24 15.46 -22.04
N VAL A 309 -32.58 16.37 -21.31
CA VAL A 309 -32.22 16.22 -19.91
C VAL A 309 -33.41 16.63 -19.08
N ARG A 310 -34.41 15.76 -19.01
CA ARG A 310 -35.43 15.87 -17.98
C ARG A 310 -34.75 15.80 -16.62
N PHE A 311 -35.35 16.43 -15.60
CA PHE A 311 -34.89 16.37 -14.21
C PHE A 311 -34.57 14.93 -13.75
N LYS A 312 -35.27 13.93 -14.31
CA LYS A 312 -35.00 12.50 -14.09
C LYS A 312 -33.55 12.09 -14.44
N GLN A 313 -33.01 12.54 -15.58
CA GLN A 313 -31.69 12.09 -16.04
C GLN A 313 -30.57 12.61 -15.14
N LEU A 314 -30.67 13.87 -14.72
CA LEU A 314 -29.78 14.46 -13.73
C LEU A 314 -29.87 13.71 -12.39
N MET A 315 -31.08 13.37 -11.95
CA MET A 315 -31.27 12.62 -10.71
C MET A 315 -30.65 11.22 -10.77
N LEU A 316 -30.73 10.51 -11.90
CA LEU A 316 -30.12 9.18 -12.05
C LEU A 316 -28.61 9.19 -11.83
N GLY A 317 -27.92 10.23 -12.34
CA GLY A 317 -26.50 10.46 -12.05
C GLY A 317 -26.27 10.80 -10.58
N LEU A 318 -27.11 11.68 -10.01
CA LEU A 318 -26.99 12.13 -8.63
C LEU A 318 -27.29 11.02 -7.59
N TYR A 319 -28.12 10.04 -7.93
CA TYR A 319 -28.39 8.87 -7.06
C TYR A 319 -27.16 7.99 -6.84
N LYS A 320 -26.17 8.02 -7.76
CA LYS A 320 -24.88 7.33 -7.56
C LYS A 320 -23.98 8.05 -6.55
N ALA A 321 -24.23 9.33 -6.27
CA ALA A 321 -23.40 10.17 -5.42
C ALA A 321 -23.09 9.60 -4.03
N PRO A 322 -24.09 9.14 -3.27
CA PRO A 322 -23.85 8.73 -1.90
C PRO A 322 -22.99 7.46 -1.84
N ALA A 323 -23.19 6.54 -2.79
CA ALA A 323 -22.42 5.31 -2.90
C ALA A 323 -20.94 5.61 -3.18
N PHE A 324 -20.64 6.47 -4.17
CA PHE A 324 -19.27 6.85 -4.47
C PHE A 324 -18.60 7.62 -3.32
N ALA A 325 -19.31 8.57 -2.70
CA ALA A 325 -18.81 9.30 -1.54
C ALA A 325 -18.43 8.36 -0.39
N LEU A 326 -19.30 7.39 -0.08
CA LEU A 326 -19.09 6.41 0.98
C LEU A 326 -17.91 5.47 0.66
N LEU A 327 -17.81 4.96 -0.57
CA LEU A 327 -16.68 4.12 -1.00
C LEU A 327 -15.35 4.85 -0.90
N ILE A 328 -15.27 6.09 -1.41
CA ILE A 328 -14.03 6.90 -1.36
C ILE A 328 -13.61 7.17 0.08
N ALA A 329 -14.56 7.57 0.93
CA ALA A 329 -14.28 7.85 2.33
C ALA A 329 -13.81 6.60 3.09
N LEU A 330 -14.52 5.48 2.91
CA LEU A 330 -14.26 4.23 3.62
C LEU A 330 -12.92 3.62 3.21
N VAL A 331 -12.66 3.49 1.91
CA VAL A 331 -11.39 2.92 1.43
C VAL A 331 -10.22 3.78 1.89
N GLY A 332 -10.35 5.11 1.81
CA GLY A 332 -9.35 6.06 2.30
C GLY A 332 -9.04 5.87 3.78
N CYS A 333 -10.06 5.80 4.62
CA CYS A 333 -9.87 5.63 6.06
C CYS A 333 -9.38 4.23 6.43
N PHE A 334 -9.92 3.19 5.79
CA PHE A 334 -9.54 1.79 6.03
C PHE A 334 -8.05 1.57 5.76
N GLN A 335 -7.56 2.06 4.62
CA GLN A 335 -6.15 1.92 4.27
C GLN A 335 -5.26 2.80 5.16
N GLY A 336 -5.77 3.93 5.65
CA GLY A 336 -5.09 4.77 6.62
C GLY A 336 -4.86 4.07 7.97
N PHE A 337 -5.86 3.36 8.49
CA PHE A 337 -5.71 2.56 9.71
C PHE A 337 -4.76 1.37 9.55
N ARG A 338 -4.42 0.98 8.31
CA ARG A 338 -3.52 -0.13 8.00
C ARG A 338 -2.08 0.29 7.69
N VAL A 339 -1.76 1.56 7.87
CA VAL A 339 -0.39 2.06 7.82
C VAL A 339 0.44 1.42 8.94
N GLU A 340 1.67 1.08 8.64
CA GLU A 340 2.65 0.53 9.59
C GLU A 340 3.59 1.65 10.05
N PRO A 341 4.31 1.49 11.19
CA PRO A 341 5.26 2.50 11.69
C PRO A 341 6.56 2.52 10.86
N ASN A 342 6.43 2.81 9.57
CA ASN A 342 7.50 2.99 8.59
C ASN A 342 7.06 4.06 7.58
N ALA A 343 7.99 4.95 7.21
CA ALA A 343 7.68 6.06 6.29
C ALA A 343 7.18 5.54 4.91
N ASP A 344 7.68 4.39 4.47
CA ASP A 344 7.34 3.79 3.18
C ASP A 344 5.91 3.24 3.12
N SER A 345 5.31 2.81 4.26
CA SER A 345 3.95 2.26 4.20
C SER A 345 2.90 3.32 3.93
N VAL A 346 3.11 4.58 4.32
CA VAL A 346 2.16 5.67 4.02
C VAL A 346 2.00 5.78 2.50
N GLY A 347 3.12 5.81 1.76
CA GLY A 347 3.13 5.80 0.30
C GLY A 347 2.47 4.55 -0.30
N SER A 348 2.83 3.36 0.22
CA SER A 348 2.25 2.10 -0.27
C SER A 348 0.73 2.04 -0.06
N GLN A 349 0.24 2.40 1.14
CA GLN A 349 -1.19 2.34 1.47
C GLN A 349 -2.00 3.41 0.74
N THR A 350 -1.45 4.61 0.54
CA THR A 350 -2.09 5.66 -0.27
C THR A 350 -2.31 5.20 -1.71
N THR A 351 -1.32 4.57 -2.33
CA THR A 351 -1.48 4.01 -3.68
C THR A 351 -2.50 2.87 -3.71
N LYS A 352 -2.45 1.94 -2.73
CA LYS A 352 -3.44 0.86 -2.61
C LYS A 352 -4.86 1.39 -2.44
N SER A 353 -5.02 2.46 -1.65
CA SER A 353 -6.29 3.14 -1.42
C SER A 353 -6.90 3.67 -2.72
N VAL A 354 -6.11 4.34 -3.55
CA VAL A 354 -6.58 4.83 -4.86
C VAL A 354 -7.02 3.68 -5.75
N VAL A 355 -6.18 2.65 -5.89
CA VAL A 355 -6.48 1.51 -6.78
C VAL A 355 -7.76 0.78 -6.32
N GLN A 356 -7.90 0.54 -5.02
CA GLN A 356 -9.10 -0.11 -4.47
C GLN A 356 -10.35 0.75 -4.63
N ALA A 357 -10.27 2.07 -4.38
CA ALA A 357 -11.39 2.97 -4.55
C ALA A 357 -11.83 3.02 -6.03
N LEU A 358 -10.88 3.14 -6.96
CA LEU A 358 -11.17 3.13 -8.39
C LEU A 358 -11.84 1.83 -8.84
N PHE A 359 -11.33 0.68 -8.40
CA PHE A 359 -11.91 -0.61 -8.72
C PHE A 359 -13.36 -0.72 -8.21
N LEU A 360 -13.60 -0.35 -6.93
CA LEU A 360 -14.93 -0.39 -6.35
C LEU A 360 -15.91 0.59 -7.00
N ILE A 361 -15.44 1.79 -7.40
CA ILE A 361 -16.25 2.76 -8.14
C ILE A 361 -16.68 2.18 -9.48
N ILE A 362 -15.78 1.58 -10.26
CA ILE A 362 -16.11 1.00 -11.57
C ILE A 362 -17.10 -0.16 -11.43
N VAL A 363 -16.88 -1.05 -10.46
CA VAL A 363 -17.79 -2.17 -10.20
C VAL A 363 -19.18 -1.66 -9.77
N THR A 364 -19.21 -0.66 -8.89
CA THR A 364 -20.46 -0.05 -8.42
C THR A 364 -21.18 0.66 -9.54
N ASP A 365 -20.47 1.40 -10.39
CA ASP A 365 -21.04 2.08 -11.55
C ASP A 365 -21.69 1.08 -12.53
N ALA A 366 -20.99 0.00 -12.86
CA ALA A 366 -21.53 -1.08 -13.68
C ALA A 366 -22.78 -1.71 -13.07
N ALA A 367 -22.79 -1.93 -11.74
CA ALA A 367 -23.96 -2.45 -11.04
C ALA A 367 -25.16 -1.48 -11.13
N TYR A 368 -24.96 -0.19 -10.91
CA TYR A 368 -26.01 0.81 -11.08
C TYR A 368 -26.54 0.84 -12.52
N SER A 369 -25.66 0.79 -13.52
CA SER A 369 -26.08 0.82 -14.93
C SER A 369 -26.89 -0.40 -15.33
N ILE A 370 -26.58 -1.59 -14.78
CA ILE A 370 -27.40 -2.80 -14.93
C ILE A 370 -28.75 -2.65 -14.24
N ILE A 371 -28.77 -2.13 -13.00
CA ILE A 371 -30.01 -1.93 -12.23
C ILE A 371 -30.93 -0.94 -12.94
N TYR A 372 -30.40 0.19 -13.44
CA TYR A 372 -31.19 1.16 -14.18
C TYR A 372 -31.73 0.58 -15.49
N SER A 373 -30.94 -0.23 -16.19
CA SER A 373 -31.40 -0.96 -17.38
C SER A 373 -32.56 -1.92 -17.05
N TRP A 374 -32.50 -2.63 -15.92
CA TRP A 374 -33.58 -3.54 -15.50
C TRP A 374 -34.86 -2.83 -15.05
N LEU A 375 -34.73 -1.60 -14.54
CA LEU A 375 -35.84 -0.77 -14.09
C LEU A 375 -36.44 0.11 -15.22
N ASP A 376 -35.97 -0.04 -16.47
CA ASP A 376 -36.34 0.79 -17.62
C ASP A 376 -36.13 2.31 -17.37
N LEU A 377 -35.02 2.66 -16.68
CA LEU A 377 -34.66 4.03 -16.29
C LEU A 377 -33.50 4.65 -17.08
#